data_AF-A0A9D7NC07-F1
#
_entry.id   AF-A0A9D7NC07-F1
#
_cell.length_a   1.000
_cell.length_b   1.000
_cell.length_c   1.000
_cell.angle_alpha   90.00
_cell.angle_beta   90.00
_cell.angle_gamma   90.00
#
_symmetry.space_group_name_H-M   'P 1'
#
loop_
_entity.id
_entity.type
_entity.pdbx_description
1 polymer ?
#
loop_
_entity_poly.entity_id
_entity_poly.type
_entity_poly.pdbx_seq_one_letter_code
_entity_poly.pdbx_strand_id
1 'polypeptide(L)'
;MYKQRTLVLLILLCSSVFKLTLIAQDRSLLTLAVSSGDFERNNSPVSLALDGLALPESPGGYQLLEISPSGKIPVPFQMEDGPNKRLCWILSGNTPSGTKRVFELRTGSAPIAAAKPIVALRDKGAIVFQRNGRNLLRYQYAEASVPEGKSELFRRGGFIHPLWSPKGEVLTRVQPPDHIHHYGIWNPWTSTVFEGRKLDFWNLYKAKEP
;
A
#
# COMPACT_ATOMS: atom_id res chain seq x y z
N MET A 1 -5.72 90.14 23.41
CA MET A 1 -4.90 89.13 22.69
C MET A 1 -4.58 87.99 23.64
N TYR A 2 -5.39 86.94 23.65
CA TYR A 2 -5.19 85.74 24.48
C TYR A 2 -4.84 84.59 23.54
N LYS A 3 -3.62 84.03 23.64
CA LYS A 3 -3.17 82.91 22.79
C LYS A 3 -3.70 81.59 23.36
N GLN A 4 -4.73 81.03 22.73
CA GLN A 4 -5.13 79.63 22.93
C GLN A 4 -3.97 78.71 22.54
N ARG A 5 -3.50 77.88 23.47
CA ARG A 5 -2.57 76.79 23.19
C ARG A 5 -3.38 75.51 23.03
N THR A 6 -3.53 75.06 21.79
CA THR A 6 -4.16 73.77 21.48
C THR A 6 -3.19 72.64 21.84
N LEU A 7 -3.54 71.83 22.83
CA LEU A 7 -2.83 70.58 23.15
C LEU A 7 -3.31 69.50 22.17
N VAL A 8 -2.46 69.09 21.23
CA VAL A 8 -2.73 67.96 20.33
C VAL A 8 -2.29 66.67 21.02
N LEU A 9 -3.25 65.86 21.46
CA LEU A 9 -3.01 64.53 22.01
C LEU A 9 -2.82 63.55 20.84
N LEU A 10 -1.57 63.18 20.56
CA LEU A 10 -1.23 62.20 19.53
C LEU A 10 -1.45 60.78 20.10
N ILE A 11 -2.58 60.16 19.81
CA ILE A 11 -2.85 58.76 20.16
C ILE A 11 -2.12 57.88 19.14
N LEU A 12 -0.94 57.38 19.51
CA LEU A 12 -0.23 56.34 18.77
C LEU A 12 -1.00 55.01 18.92
N LEU A 13 -1.84 54.70 17.94
CA LEU A 13 -2.50 53.41 17.81
C LEU A 13 -1.44 52.36 17.45
N CYS A 14 -0.82 51.76 18.45
CA CYS A 14 0.11 50.65 18.26
C CYS A 14 -0.71 49.43 17.83
N SER A 15 -0.90 49.26 16.52
CA SER A 15 -1.53 48.08 15.92
C SER A 15 -0.61 46.87 16.11
N SER A 16 -0.66 46.29 17.30
CA SER A 16 -0.15 44.94 17.53
C SER A 16 -1.02 43.98 16.73
N VAL A 17 -0.60 43.70 15.51
CA VAL A 17 -1.13 42.56 14.74
C VAL A 17 -0.68 41.33 15.50
N PHE A 18 -1.50 40.89 16.46
CA PHE A 18 -1.43 39.54 17.00
C PHE A 18 -1.59 38.63 15.77
N LYS A 19 -0.47 38.12 15.25
CA LYS A 19 -0.50 37.00 14.33
C LYS A 19 -1.03 35.84 15.15
N LEU A 20 -2.35 35.64 15.11
CA LEU A 20 -2.97 34.40 15.53
C LEU A 20 -2.47 33.34 14.54
N THR A 21 -1.30 32.78 14.82
CA THR A 21 -0.89 31.55 14.17
C THR A 21 -1.89 30.51 14.65
N LEU A 22 -2.89 30.21 13.83
CA LEU A 22 -3.67 28.99 13.99
C LEU A 22 -2.67 27.85 13.88
N ILE A 23 -2.19 27.37 15.02
CA ILE A 23 -1.49 26.10 15.10
C ILE A 23 -2.57 25.08 14.74
N ALA A 24 -2.44 24.45 13.56
CA ALA A 24 -3.25 23.31 13.20
C ALA A 24 -3.10 22.29 14.34
N GLN A 25 -4.14 22.14 15.15
CA GLN A 25 -4.12 21.21 16.26
C GLN A 25 -4.17 19.80 15.68
N ASP A 26 -3.16 18.98 15.98
CA ASP A 26 -3.17 17.56 15.68
C ASP A 26 -4.39 16.92 16.36
N ARG A 27 -5.42 16.59 15.57
CA ARG A 27 -6.73 16.16 16.04
C ARG A 27 -6.87 14.65 15.92
N SER A 28 -7.25 14.00 17.02
CA SER A 28 -7.68 12.60 16.99
C SER A 28 -8.96 12.46 16.17
N LEU A 29 -8.94 11.57 15.17
CA LEU A 29 -10.05 11.35 14.24
C LEU A 29 -10.82 10.08 14.60
N LEU A 30 -10.10 9.02 14.96
CA LEU A 30 -10.66 7.72 15.29
C LEU A 30 -9.76 7.00 16.30
N THR A 31 -10.39 6.34 17.27
CA THR A 31 -9.73 5.29 18.07
C THR A 31 -10.40 3.96 17.76
N LEU A 32 -9.60 2.94 17.47
CA LEU A 32 -10.07 1.63 17.07
C LEU A 32 -9.34 0.53 17.87
N ALA A 33 -10.06 -0.52 18.23
CA ALA A 33 -9.51 -1.69 18.91
C ALA A 33 -9.53 -2.90 17.96
N VAL A 34 -8.37 -3.51 17.75
CA VAL A 34 -8.24 -4.76 17.01
C VAL A 34 -8.17 -5.90 18.01
N SER A 35 -9.21 -6.74 18.05
CA SER A 35 -9.20 -7.97 18.83
C SER A 35 -8.56 -9.11 18.03
N SER A 36 -7.74 -9.93 18.70
CA SER A 36 -7.18 -11.14 18.07
C SER A 36 -8.20 -12.26 17.90
N GLY A 37 -9.35 -12.19 18.59
CA GLY A 37 -10.32 -13.27 18.69
C GLY A 37 -9.68 -14.49 19.36
N ASP A 38 -10.09 -15.69 18.96
CA ASP A 38 -9.58 -16.95 19.54
C ASP A 38 -8.21 -17.38 18.97
N PHE A 39 -7.57 -16.55 18.15
CA PHE A 39 -6.35 -16.90 17.43
C PHE A 39 -5.18 -16.02 17.85
N GLU A 40 -4.00 -16.62 17.97
CA GLU A 40 -2.75 -15.85 17.98
C GLU A 40 -2.56 -15.19 16.60
N ARG A 41 -2.15 -13.91 16.59
CA ARG A 41 -1.89 -13.14 15.37
C ARG A 41 -0.43 -12.70 15.36
N ASN A 42 0.32 -13.07 14.33
CA ASN A 42 1.70 -12.65 14.14
C ASN A 42 1.82 -11.85 12.84
N ASN A 43 2.28 -10.59 12.92
CA ASN A 43 2.49 -9.71 11.76
C ASN A 43 1.29 -9.70 10.78
N SER A 44 0.08 -9.70 11.33
CA SER A 44 -1.13 -9.92 10.54
C SER A 44 -1.59 -8.63 9.86
N PRO A 45 -1.99 -8.67 8.58
CA PRO A 45 -2.58 -7.52 7.92
C PRO A 45 -3.93 -7.18 8.56
N VAL A 46 -4.16 -5.89 8.78
CA VAL A 46 -5.41 -5.34 9.28
C VAL A 46 -5.89 -4.29 8.28
N SER A 47 -7.19 -4.27 8.03
CA SER A 47 -7.81 -3.24 7.22
C SER A 47 -9.14 -2.80 7.80
N LEU A 48 -9.42 -1.52 7.69
CA LEU A 48 -10.65 -0.88 8.16
C LEU A 48 -11.27 -0.10 7.01
N ALA A 49 -12.54 -0.37 6.71
CA ALA A 49 -13.34 0.45 5.81
C ALA A 49 -13.60 1.81 6.46
N LEU A 50 -13.37 2.89 5.71
CA LEU A 50 -13.56 4.26 6.16
C LEU A 50 -14.82 4.90 5.53
N ASP A 51 -15.66 4.08 4.90
CA ASP A 51 -16.90 4.51 4.29
C ASP A 51 -17.81 5.18 5.32
N GLY A 52 -18.31 6.36 4.98
CA GLY A 52 -19.12 7.18 5.89
C GLY A 52 -18.35 7.97 6.95
N LEU A 53 -17.02 7.81 7.06
CA LEU A 53 -16.19 8.65 7.92
C LEU A 53 -15.69 9.89 7.17
N ALA A 54 -16.10 11.07 7.64
CA ALA A 54 -15.59 12.34 7.14
C ALA A 54 -14.17 12.58 7.68
N LEU A 55 -13.16 12.17 6.91
CA LEU A 55 -11.77 12.50 7.20
C LEU A 55 -11.45 13.91 6.65
N PRO A 56 -11.05 14.87 7.50
CA PRO A 56 -10.76 16.22 7.06
C PRO A 56 -9.50 16.25 6.19
N GLU A 57 -9.46 17.11 5.17
CA GLU A 57 -8.21 17.36 4.46
C GLU A 57 -7.11 17.77 5.45
N SER A 58 -5.97 17.11 5.36
CA SER A 58 -4.85 17.33 6.25
C SER A 58 -3.60 17.60 5.42
N PRO A 59 -3.15 18.86 5.31
CA PRO A 59 -1.92 19.21 4.61
C PRO A 59 -0.68 18.51 5.20
N GLY A 60 -0.70 18.22 6.50
CA GLY A 60 0.32 17.40 7.17
C GLY A 60 0.14 15.89 6.98
N GLY A 61 -0.96 15.44 6.38
CA GLY A 61 -1.31 14.03 6.28
C GLY A 61 -1.89 13.46 7.58
N TYR A 62 -1.86 12.13 7.68
CA TYR A 62 -2.39 11.40 8.83
C TYR A 62 -1.29 10.60 9.52
N GLN A 63 -1.53 10.29 10.80
CA GLN A 63 -0.73 9.38 11.59
C GLN A 63 -1.61 8.26 12.13
N LEU A 64 -1.11 7.03 12.09
CA LEU A 64 -1.64 5.92 12.88
C LEU A 64 -0.70 5.66 14.05
N LEU A 65 -1.21 5.69 15.27
CA LEU A 65 -0.46 5.45 16.48
C LEU A 65 -1.04 4.25 17.22
N GLU A 66 -0.20 3.30 17.61
CA GLU A 66 -0.59 2.28 18.58
C GLU A 66 -0.50 2.85 20.00
N ILE A 67 -1.55 2.66 20.79
CA ILE A 67 -1.59 3.04 22.19
C ILE A 67 -1.12 1.85 23.03
N SER A 68 0.03 2.01 23.68
CA SER A 68 0.61 1.04 24.61
C SER A 68 0.75 1.63 26.03
N PRO A 69 0.96 0.80 27.07
CA PRO A 69 1.27 1.30 28.41
C PRO A 69 2.51 2.20 28.48
N SER A 70 3.48 1.97 27.58
CA SER A 70 4.70 2.79 27.44
C SER A 70 4.52 4.09 26.64
N GLY A 71 3.32 4.35 26.12
CA GLY A 71 3.01 5.52 25.31
C GLY A 71 2.51 5.18 23.90
N LYS A 72 2.48 6.20 23.03
CA LYS A 72 2.00 6.08 21.65
C LYS A 72 3.15 5.77 20.70
N ILE A 73 3.03 4.69 19.92
CA ILE A 73 4.05 4.22 18.98
C ILE A 73 3.55 4.46 17.55
N PRO A 74 4.29 5.17 16.68
CA PRO A 74 3.90 5.33 15.28
C PRO A 74 3.86 3.99 14.52
N VAL A 75 2.80 3.79 13.74
CA VAL A 75 2.56 2.59 12.94
C VAL A 75 2.53 2.95 11.46
N PRO A 76 3.37 2.32 10.62
CA PRO A 76 3.24 2.42 9.17
C PRO A 76 1.89 1.92 8.70
N PHE A 77 1.22 2.73 7.89
CA PHE A 77 -0.08 2.43 7.32
C PHE A 77 -0.15 2.88 5.87
N GLN A 78 -1.15 2.38 5.15
CA GLN A 78 -1.51 2.80 3.82
C GLN A 78 -2.99 3.20 3.79
N MET A 79 -3.27 4.31 3.11
CA MET A 79 -4.63 4.66 2.73
C MET A 79 -4.84 4.17 1.30
N GLU A 80 -5.87 3.36 1.10
CA GLU A 80 -6.27 2.93 -0.24
C GLU A 80 -7.32 3.90 -0.76
N ASP A 81 -6.94 4.62 -1.82
CA ASP A 81 -7.84 5.44 -2.60
C ASP A 81 -8.51 4.54 -3.66
N GLY A 82 -9.75 4.17 -3.40
CA GLY A 82 -10.58 3.36 -4.28
C GLY A 82 -12.07 3.67 -4.05
N PRO A 83 -12.99 2.91 -4.68
CA PRO A 83 -14.43 3.10 -4.48
C PRO A 83 -14.84 3.04 -3.00
N ASN A 84 -14.15 2.21 -2.22
CA ASN A 84 -14.25 2.16 -0.76
C ASN A 84 -12.90 2.56 -0.18
N LYS A 85 -12.85 3.66 0.58
CA LYS A 85 -11.61 4.10 1.23
C LYS A 85 -11.27 3.14 2.35
N ARG A 86 -10.01 2.68 2.40
CA ARG A 86 -9.55 1.76 3.46
C ARG A 86 -8.28 2.25 4.12
N LEU A 87 -8.21 2.05 5.43
CA LEU A 87 -6.98 2.16 6.21
C LEU A 87 -6.40 0.76 6.36
N CYS A 88 -5.17 0.54 5.92
CA CYS A 88 -4.47 -0.75 5.97
C CYS A 88 -3.16 -0.62 6.74
N TRP A 89 -2.87 -1.57 7.65
CA TRP A 89 -1.60 -1.63 8.37
C TRP A 89 -1.27 -3.06 8.78
N ILE A 90 -0.05 -3.27 9.27
CA ILE A 90 0.37 -4.57 9.81
C ILE A 90 0.30 -4.51 11.34
N LEU A 91 -0.36 -5.50 11.94
CA LEU A 91 -0.32 -5.79 13.36
C LEU A 91 1.04 -6.41 13.70
N SER A 92 2.09 -5.59 13.68
CA SER A 92 3.48 -6.06 13.83
C SER A 92 3.73 -6.70 15.18
N GLY A 93 4.51 -7.78 15.18
CA GLY A 93 4.80 -8.57 16.38
C GLY A 93 3.71 -9.58 16.73
N ASN A 94 3.83 -10.18 17.91
CA ASN A 94 2.87 -11.15 18.42
C ASN A 94 1.68 -10.45 19.09
N THR A 95 0.47 -10.90 18.79
CA THR A 95 -0.76 -10.52 19.49
C THR A 95 -1.44 -11.80 19.97
N PRO A 96 -1.34 -12.13 21.27
CA PRO A 96 -1.89 -13.38 21.81
C PRO A 96 -3.39 -13.51 21.59
N SER A 97 -3.90 -14.74 21.54
CA SER A 97 -5.34 -15.04 21.52
C SER A 97 -6.06 -14.38 22.72
N GLY A 98 -7.29 -13.89 22.50
CA GLY A 98 -8.13 -13.24 23.51
C GLY A 98 -7.71 -11.81 23.89
N THR A 99 -6.72 -11.23 23.23
CA THR A 99 -6.22 -9.88 23.53
C THR A 99 -6.72 -8.83 22.54
N LYS A 100 -6.44 -7.55 22.84
CA LYS A 100 -6.75 -6.42 21.98
C LYS A 100 -5.59 -5.43 21.92
N ARG A 101 -5.41 -4.80 20.76
CA ARG A 101 -4.49 -3.69 20.55
C ARG A 101 -5.28 -2.47 20.10
N VAL A 102 -4.93 -1.29 20.61
CA VAL A 102 -5.69 -0.05 20.39
C VAL A 102 -4.86 0.90 19.55
N PHE A 103 -5.50 1.50 18.55
CA PHE A 103 -4.87 2.42 17.62
C PHE A 103 -5.64 3.73 17.55
N GLU A 104 -4.93 4.82 17.31
CA GLU A 104 -5.47 6.15 17.08
C GLU A 104 -5.05 6.64 15.69
N LEU A 105 -6.03 6.95 14.85
CA LEU A 105 -5.84 7.72 13.63
C LEU A 105 -6.03 9.20 13.96
N ARG A 106 -5.08 10.04 13.57
CA ARG A 106 -5.13 11.49 13.81
C ARG A 106 -4.59 12.29 12.63
N THR A 107 -4.94 13.57 12.56
CA THR A 107 -4.21 14.52 11.72
C THR A 107 -2.82 14.78 12.31
N GLY A 108 -1.83 14.95 11.44
CA GLY A 108 -0.47 15.31 11.84
C GLY A 108 0.56 14.83 10.82
N SER A 109 1.72 15.48 10.83
CA SER A 109 2.86 15.13 9.98
C SER A 109 3.40 13.74 10.33
N ALA A 110 3.24 12.76 9.44
CA ALA A 110 3.74 11.40 9.65
C ALA A 110 5.20 11.40 10.16
N PRO A 111 5.53 10.83 11.34
CA PRO A 111 6.91 10.73 11.84
C PRO A 111 7.74 9.68 11.08
N ILE A 112 7.17 9.09 10.04
CA ILE A 112 7.63 7.83 9.49
C ILE A 112 8.65 8.16 8.41
N ALA A 113 9.90 7.76 8.63
CA ALA A 113 10.90 7.61 7.58
C ALA A 113 10.22 6.89 6.41
N ALA A 114 9.93 7.61 5.33
CA ALA A 114 9.12 7.11 4.23
C ALA A 114 9.60 5.71 3.88
N ALA A 115 8.73 4.72 4.05
CA ALA A 115 9.09 3.35 3.73
C ALA A 115 9.64 3.35 2.31
N LYS A 116 10.88 2.90 2.12
CA LYS A 116 11.53 2.94 0.81
C LYS A 116 10.60 2.31 -0.22
N PRO A 117 10.27 3.04 -1.30
CA PRO A 117 9.21 2.64 -2.21
C PRO A 117 9.56 1.32 -2.89
N ILE A 118 8.54 0.59 -3.30
CA ILE A 118 8.70 -0.48 -4.29
C ILE A 118 8.97 0.21 -5.62
N VAL A 119 10.05 -0.21 -6.29
CA VAL A 119 10.42 0.28 -7.62
C VAL A 119 10.00 -0.78 -8.65
N ALA A 120 9.37 -0.36 -9.73
CA ALA A 120 9.02 -1.20 -10.87
C ALA A 120 10.00 -0.93 -12.02
N LEU A 121 10.85 -1.91 -12.34
CA LEU A 121 11.87 -1.82 -13.38
C LEU A 121 11.42 -2.60 -14.60
N ARG A 122 11.45 -1.98 -15.79
CA ARG A 122 11.22 -2.71 -17.05
C ARG A 122 12.50 -3.45 -17.44
N ASP A 123 12.35 -4.74 -17.72
CA ASP A 123 13.43 -5.62 -18.15
C ASP A 123 12.90 -6.62 -19.18
N LYS A 124 13.34 -6.51 -20.44
CA LYS A 124 13.13 -7.51 -21.50
C LYS A 124 11.73 -8.13 -21.55
N GLY A 125 10.70 -7.29 -21.68
CA GLY A 125 9.31 -7.77 -21.76
C GLY A 125 8.70 -8.18 -20.41
N ALA A 126 9.31 -7.79 -19.30
CA ALA A 126 8.81 -7.98 -17.96
C ALA A 126 8.96 -6.72 -17.11
N ILE A 127 8.29 -6.75 -15.95
CA ILE A 127 8.44 -5.76 -14.88
C ILE A 127 9.00 -6.49 -13.66
N VAL A 128 10.15 -6.06 -13.18
CA VAL A 128 10.74 -6.54 -11.92
C VAL A 128 10.43 -5.53 -10.83
N PHE A 129 9.73 -5.98 -9.79
CA PHE A 129 9.45 -5.17 -8.61
C PHE A 129 10.56 -5.39 -7.59
N GLN A 130 11.14 -4.30 -7.09
CA GLN A 130 12.23 -4.34 -6.13
C GLN A 130 11.93 -3.48 -4.91
N ARG A 131 12.49 -3.87 -3.77
CA ARG A 131 12.58 -3.03 -2.57
C ARG A 131 14.00 -3.12 -2.03
N ASN A 132 14.64 -1.97 -1.83
CA ASN A 132 16.02 -1.90 -1.33
C ASN A 132 17.02 -2.72 -2.17
N GLY A 133 16.85 -2.72 -3.50
CA GLY A 133 17.67 -3.51 -4.43
C GLY A 133 17.43 -5.02 -4.40
N ARG A 134 16.49 -5.51 -3.59
CA ARG A 134 16.09 -6.92 -3.56
C ARG A 134 14.85 -7.13 -4.42
N ASN A 135 14.89 -8.16 -5.26
CA ASN A 135 13.75 -8.55 -6.08
C ASN A 135 12.60 -9.07 -5.21
N LEU A 136 11.37 -8.69 -5.54
CA LEU A 136 10.14 -9.14 -4.90
C LEU A 136 9.39 -10.10 -5.82
N LEU A 137 9.05 -9.63 -7.03
CA LEU A 137 8.39 -10.42 -8.06
C LEU A 137 8.74 -9.90 -9.45
N ARG A 138 8.68 -10.78 -10.44
CA ARG A 138 8.83 -10.45 -11.85
C ARG A 138 7.56 -10.84 -12.60
N TYR A 139 6.89 -9.84 -13.15
CA TYR A 139 5.72 -10.04 -14.00
C TYR A 139 6.16 -10.07 -15.47
N GLN A 140 6.09 -11.24 -16.10
CA GLN A 140 6.39 -11.42 -17.52
C GLN A 140 5.14 -11.05 -18.32
N TYR A 141 5.17 -9.94 -19.07
CA TYR A 141 4.03 -9.52 -19.89
C TYR A 141 4.20 -9.88 -21.37
N ALA A 142 5.43 -9.88 -21.89
CA ALA A 142 5.73 -10.36 -23.23
C ALA A 142 5.79 -11.89 -23.27
N GLU A 143 5.72 -12.48 -24.44
CA GLU A 143 5.92 -13.93 -24.60
C GLU A 143 7.35 -14.35 -24.24
N ALA A 144 7.47 -15.22 -23.24
CA ALA A 144 8.71 -15.92 -22.91
C ALA A 144 8.93 -17.11 -23.86
N SER A 145 10.20 -17.43 -24.12
CA SER A 145 10.61 -18.61 -24.87
C SER A 145 10.32 -19.90 -24.11
N VAL A 146 10.20 -21.00 -24.84
CA VAL A 146 10.07 -22.35 -24.30
C VAL A 146 11.45 -23.02 -24.18
N PRO A 147 11.62 -24.03 -23.30
CA PRO A 147 12.83 -24.84 -23.26
C PRO A 147 13.09 -25.52 -24.62
N GLU A 148 14.38 -25.73 -24.91
CA GLU A 148 14.80 -26.41 -26.14
C GLU A 148 14.11 -27.77 -26.31
N GLY A 149 13.69 -28.08 -27.54
CA GLY A 149 12.98 -29.31 -27.87
C GLY A 149 11.51 -29.36 -27.43
N LYS A 150 10.95 -28.28 -26.89
CA LYS A 150 9.52 -28.17 -26.57
C LYS A 150 8.77 -27.37 -27.64
N SER A 151 7.47 -27.64 -27.77
CA SER A 151 6.61 -26.96 -28.75
C SER A 151 6.48 -25.47 -28.42
N GLU A 152 6.57 -24.62 -29.45
CA GLU A 152 6.33 -23.17 -29.36
C GLU A 152 4.90 -22.82 -28.93
N LEU A 153 3.96 -23.77 -28.96
CA LEU A 153 2.60 -23.60 -28.41
C LEU A 153 2.62 -23.27 -26.90
N PHE A 154 3.72 -23.58 -26.21
CA PHE A 154 3.94 -23.23 -24.81
C PHE A 154 4.63 -21.87 -24.62
N ARG A 155 4.81 -21.04 -25.65
CA ARG A 155 5.24 -19.65 -25.45
C ARG A 155 4.13 -18.88 -24.76
N ARG A 156 4.48 -18.05 -23.78
CA ARG A 156 3.47 -17.36 -22.98
C ARG A 156 3.98 -16.11 -22.28
N GLY A 157 3.09 -15.15 -22.06
CA GLY A 157 3.24 -14.06 -21.09
C GLY A 157 2.07 -14.06 -20.10
N GLY A 158 1.96 -13.02 -19.28
CA GLY A 158 0.89 -12.86 -18.30
C GLY A 158 1.03 -13.78 -17.07
N PHE A 159 2.27 -14.00 -16.62
CA PHE A 159 2.55 -14.79 -15.40
C PHE A 159 3.59 -14.11 -14.50
N ILE A 160 3.59 -14.49 -13.22
CA ILE A 160 4.62 -14.09 -12.27
C ILE A 160 5.63 -15.22 -12.15
N HIS A 161 6.85 -14.94 -12.58
CA HIS A 161 8.03 -15.75 -12.30
C HIS A 161 9.31 -14.95 -12.63
N PRO A 162 10.30 -14.93 -11.71
CA PRO A 162 10.24 -15.46 -10.34
C PRO A 162 9.38 -14.64 -9.38
N LEU A 163 8.83 -15.30 -8.36
CA LEU A 163 8.47 -14.69 -7.07
C LEU A 163 9.59 -15.02 -6.08
N TRP A 164 10.05 -14.04 -5.30
CA TRP A 164 11.11 -14.22 -4.32
C TRP A 164 10.60 -14.14 -2.89
N SER A 165 11.17 -14.95 -2.00
CA SER A 165 11.00 -14.83 -0.56
C SER A 165 11.71 -13.58 -0.02
N PRO A 166 11.43 -13.13 1.22
CA PRO A 166 12.17 -12.03 1.85
C PRO A 166 13.70 -12.25 1.94
N LYS A 167 14.14 -13.51 1.92
CA LYS A 167 15.55 -13.91 1.93
C LYS A 167 16.17 -14.06 0.53
N GLY A 168 15.39 -13.93 -0.54
CA GLY A 168 15.86 -14.00 -1.92
C GLY A 168 15.73 -15.37 -2.58
N GLU A 169 15.17 -16.37 -1.90
CA GLU A 169 14.86 -17.67 -2.52
C GLU A 169 13.73 -17.57 -3.54
N VAL A 170 13.84 -18.25 -4.67
CA VAL A 170 12.79 -18.33 -5.68
C VAL A 170 11.68 -19.29 -5.23
N LEU A 171 10.44 -18.79 -5.16
CA LEU A 171 9.26 -19.52 -4.66
C LEU A 171 8.38 -20.10 -5.77
N THR A 172 8.73 -19.86 -7.04
CA THR A 172 7.92 -20.26 -8.20
C THR A 172 8.77 -21.01 -9.20
N ARG A 173 8.16 -21.92 -9.95
CA ARG A 173 8.79 -22.62 -11.07
C ARG A 173 7.89 -22.48 -12.29
N VAL A 174 8.50 -22.41 -13.47
CA VAL A 174 7.82 -22.47 -14.76
C VAL A 174 8.29 -23.71 -15.51
N GLN A 175 7.41 -24.29 -16.31
CA GLN A 175 7.74 -25.29 -17.32
C GLN A 175 8.63 -26.45 -16.81
N PRO A 176 8.28 -27.09 -15.68
CA PRO A 176 8.99 -28.27 -15.23
C PRO A 176 8.91 -29.41 -16.28
N PRO A 177 9.91 -30.30 -16.37
CA PRO A 177 9.98 -31.32 -17.42
C PRO A 177 8.76 -32.22 -17.55
N ASP A 178 8.09 -32.50 -16.42
CA ASP A 178 6.89 -33.34 -16.28
C ASP A 178 5.57 -32.58 -16.51
N HIS A 179 5.57 -31.25 -16.42
CA HIS A 179 4.37 -30.40 -16.58
C HIS A 179 4.69 -29.12 -17.36
N ILE A 180 5.00 -29.26 -18.65
CA ILE A 180 5.47 -28.17 -19.53
C ILE A 180 4.50 -26.98 -19.68
N HIS A 181 3.22 -27.17 -19.37
CA HIS A 181 2.17 -26.13 -19.48
C HIS A 181 2.00 -25.30 -18.20
N HIS A 182 2.85 -25.49 -17.18
CA HIS A 182 2.78 -24.73 -15.91
C HIS A 182 3.62 -23.44 -15.93
N TYR A 183 3.11 -22.33 -15.36
CA TYR A 183 3.76 -21.02 -15.36
C TYR A 183 3.72 -20.26 -14.01
N GLY A 184 4.53 -20.63 -13.02
CA GLY A 184 4.68 -19.82 -11.80
C GLY A 184 3.34 -19.50 -11.14
N ILE A 185 2.99 -18.21 -11.03
CA ILE A 185 1.62 -17.78 -10.71
C ILE A 185 0.99 -17.23 -12.00
N TRP A 186 -0.06 -17.88 -12.47
CA TRP A 186 -0.80 -17.49 -13.66
C TRP A 186 -2.29 -17.82 -13.50
N ASN A 187 -3.10 -17.41 -14.47
CA ASN A 187 -4.52 -17.72 -14.53
C ASN A 187 -4.77 -18.94 -15.46
N PRO A 188 -5.03 -20.15 -14.93
CA PRO A 188 -5.23 -21.38 -15.71
C PRO A 188 -6.68 -21.55 -16.20
N TRP A 189 -7.33 -20.49 -16.70
CA TRP A 189 -8.73 -20.58 -17.09
C TRP A 189 -8.91 -21.37 -18.39
N THR A 190 -9.73 -22.43 -18.36
CA THR A 190 -10.02 -23.29 -19.52
C THR A 190 -11.01 -22.67 -20.50
N SER A 191 -11.75 -21.64 -20.08
CA SER A 191 -12.71 -20.91 -20.90
C SER A 191 -12.83 -19.47 -20.41
N THR A 192 -12.40 -18.52 -21.23
CA THR A 192 -12.50 -17.09 -20.93
C THR A 192 -12.87 -16.34 -22.19
N VAL A 193 -13.65 -15.27 -22.08
CA VAL A 193 -13.87 -14.33 -23.18
C VAL A 193 -13.21 -13.02 -22.81
N PHE A 194 -12.30 -12.55 -23.66
CA PHE A 194 -11.65 -11.26 -23.49
C PHE A 194 -11.74 -10.50 -24.80
N GLU A 195 -12.32 -9.29 -24.77
CA GLU A 195 -12.56 -8.47 -25.96
C GLU A 195 -13.25 -9.24 -27.10
N GLY A 196 -14.27 -10.03 -26.73
CA GLY A 196 -15.03 -10.85 -27.69
C GLY A 196 -14.35 -12.14 -28.15
N ARG A 197 -13.10 -12.42 -27.75
CA ARG A 197 -12.35 -13.61 -28.17
C ARG A 197 -12.43 -14.71 -27.12
N LYS A 198 -12.74 -15.94 -27.55
CA LYS A 198 -12.67 -17.13 -26.69
C LYS A 198 -11.21 -17.56 -26.50
N LEU A 199 -10.74 -17.54 -25.27
CA LEU A 199 -9.39 -17.92 -24.85
C LEU A 199 -9.42 -19.16 -23.97
N ASP A 200 -8.41 -20.01 -24.12
CA ASP A 200 -8.13 -21.15 -23.25
C ASP A 200 -6.67 -21.04 -22.80
N PHE A 201 -6.48 -20.87 -21.51
CA PHE A 201 -5.19 -20.63 -20.86
C PHE A 201 -4.61 -21.89 -20.20
N TRP A 202 -5.24 -23.05 -20.41
CA TRP A 202 -4.84 -24.31 -19.80
C TRP A 202 -4.52 -25.40 -20.82
N ASN A 203 -5.39 -25.61 -21.81
CA ASN A 203 -5.23 -26.68 -22.79
C ASN A 203 -4.32 -26.28 -23.96
N LEU A 204 -3.12 -25.77 -23.65
CA LEU A 204 -2.18 -25.20 -24.63
C LEU A 204 -1.70 -26.22 -25.68
N TYR A 205 -1.77 -27.52 -25.38
CA TYR A 205 -1.45 -28.60 -26.31
C TYR A 205 -2.49 -28.78 -27.42
N LYS A 206 -3.71 -28.26 -27.23
CA LYS A 206 -4.75 -28.22 -28.26
C LYS A 206 -4.57 -26.90 -29.00
N ALA A 207 -3.71 -26.87 -30.02
CA ALA A 207 -3.68 -25.73 -30.93
C ALA A 207 -5.12 -25.45 -31.39
N LYS A 208 -5.65 -24.25 -31.11
CA LYS A 208 -6.89 -23.82 -31.74
C LYS A 208 -6.50 -23.25 -33.10
N GLU A 209 -7.00 -23.86 -34.16
CA GLU A 209 -7.08 -23.18 -35.46
C GLU A 209 -7.85 -21.85 -35.28
N PRO A 210 -7.43 -20.80 -36.01
CA PRO A 210 -7.80 -19.41 -35.77
C PRO A 210 -9.31 -19.12 -35.78
#